data_AF-A0A3D4FTZ4-F1
#
_entry.id   AF-A0A3D4FTZ4-F1
#
_cell.length_a   1.000
_cell.length_b   1.000
_cell.length_c   1.000
_cell.angle_alpha   90.00
_cell.angle_beta   90.00
_cell.angle_gamma   90.00
#
_symmetry.space_group_name_H-M   'P 1'
#
loop_
_entity.id
_entity.type
_entity.pdbx_description
1 polymer ?
#
loop_
_entity_poly.entity_id
_entity_poly.type
_entity_poly.pdbx_seq_one_letter_code
_entity_poly.pdbx_strand_id
1 'polypeptide(L)' 'MTRAPDDWLHAAKMDADRRGLPALKPLLTALADATRVLREASWTHDALGSPSTSDDPESTQPRDEPR' A
#
# COMPACT_ATOMS: atom_id res chain seq x y z
N MET A 1 -1.14 -2.47 -17.97
CA MET A 1 0.18 -1.88 -17.69
C MET A 1 0.14 -1.29 -16.30
N THR A 2 0.80 -1.90 -15.32
CA THR A 2 0.83 -1.40 -13.94
C THR A 2 1.82 -0.24 -13.86
N ARG A 3 1.35 0.95 -13.48
CA ARG A 3 2.20 2.15 -13.32
C ARG A 3 3.26 1.88 -12.26
N ALA A 4 4.53 2.23 -12.51
CA ALA A 4 5.57 2.04 -11.51
C ALA A 4 5.33 2.98 -10.32
N PRO A 5 5.56 2.53 -9.08
CA PRO A 5 5.24 3.30 -7.87
C PRO A 5 6.00 4.63 -7.76
N ASP A 6 7.07 4.82 -8.54
CA ASP A 6 7.89 6.05 -8.54
C ASP A 6 7.61 6.95 -9.76
N ASP A 7 6.66 6.60 -10.65
CA ASP A 7 6.32 7.39 -11.84
C ASP A 7 5.77 8.78 -11.50
N TRP A 8 5.29 8.98 -10.26
CA TRP A 8 4.85 10.30 -9.79
C TRP A 8 6.03 11.25 -9.57
N LEU A 9 7.22 10.73 -9.22
CA LEU A 9 8.38 11.55 -8.91
C LEU A 9 8.84 12.34 -10.13
N HIS A 10 8.80 11.72 -11.31
CA HIS A 10 9.16 12.38 -12.56
C HIS A 10 8.21 13.54 -12.87
N ALA A 11 6.89 13.30 -12.81
CA ALA A 11 5.88 14.32 -13.03
C ALA A 11 5.99 15.48 -12.02
N ALA A 12 6.26 15.17 -10.75
CA ALA A 12 6.44 16.17 -9.70
C ALA A 12 7.71 17.02 -9.91
N LYS A 13 8.82 16.41 -10.35
CA LYS A 13 10.06 17.14 -10.68
C LYS A 13 9.86 18.06 -11.88
N MET A 14 9.16 17.60 -12.93
CA MET A 14 8.81 18.44 -14.07
C MET A 14 7.87 19.59 -13.69
N ASP A 15 6.94 19.36 -12.77
CA ASP A 15 6.06 20.40 -12.24
C ASP A 15 6.83 21.45 -11.44
N ALA A 16 7.78 21.03 -10.62
CA ALA A 16 8.67 21.94 -9.90
C ALA A 16 9.48 22.83 -10.87
N ASP A 17 10.00 22.28 -11.98
CA ASP A 17 10.67 23.06 -13.02
C ASP A 17 9.72 24.06 -13.68
N ARG A 18 8.53 23.59 -14.08
CA ARG A 18 7.54 24.43 -14.76
C ARG A 18 7.08 25.61 -13.91
N ARG A 19 7.07 25.44 -12.58
CA ARG A 19 6.67 26.49 -11.61
C ARG A 19 7.85 27.35 -11.14
N GLY A 20 9.08 27.08 -11.59
CA GLY A 20 10.27 27.81 -11.12
C GLY A 20 10.62 27.54 -9.66
N LEU A 21 10.31 26.33 -9.15
CA LEU A 21 10.57 25.90 -7.78
C LEU A 21 11.62 24.78 -7.72
N PRO A 22 12.85 24.98 -8.25
CA PRO A 22 13.85 23.92 -8.34
C PRO A 22 14.29 23.40 -6.96
N ALA A 23 14.18 24.23 -5.92
CA ALA A 23 14.47 23.85 -4.53
C ALA A 23 13.56 22.74 -3.99
N LEU A 24 12.41 22.45 -4.63
CA LEU A 24 11.54 21.33 -4.26
C LEU A 24 12.10 19.97 -4.70
N LYS A 25 12.94 19.90 -5.73
CA LYS A 25 13.48 18.64 -6.26
C LYS A 25 14.20 17.76 -5.23
N PRO A 26 15.08 18.29 -4.35
CA PRO A 26 15.68 17.49 -3.29
C PRO A 26 14.63 16.97 -2.29
N LEU A 27 13.63 17.78 -1.92
CA LEU A 27 12.55 17.36 -1.01
C LEU A 27 11.68 16.25 -1.61
N LEU A 28 11.34 16.37 -2.89
CA LEU A 28 10.60 15.34 -3.63
C LEU A 28 11.39 14.03 -3.72
N THR A 29 12.71 14.10 -3.85
CA THR A 29 13.59 12.93 -3.86
C THR A 29 13.62 12.25 -2.49
N ALA A 30 13.81 13.03 -1.41
CA ALA A 30 13.77 12.51 -0.05
C ALA A 30 12.43 11.84 0.29
N LEU A 31 11.31 12.39 -0.19
CA LEU A 31 9.99 11.79 -0.03
C LEU A 31 9.89 10.44 -0.78
N ALA A 32 10.39 10.38 -2.01
CA ALA A 32 10.41 9.12 -2.77
C ALA A 32 11.23 8.04 -2.05
N ASP A 33 12.39 8.40 -1.51
CA ASP A 33 13.22 7.47 -0.73
C ASP A 33 12.50 7.00 0.54
N ALA A 34 11.90 7.90 1.30
CA ALA A 34 11.12 7.55 2.50
C ALA A 34 9.95 6.61 2.16
N THR A 35 9.22 6.87 1.08
CA THR A 35 8.09 6.02 0.66
C THR A 35 8.54 4.67 0.09
N ARG A 36 9.75 4.57 -0.47
CA ARG A 36 10.35 3.28 -0.86
C ARG A 36 10.68 2.46 0.39
N VAL A 37 11.35 3.06 1.38
CA VAL A 37 11.66 2.41 2.66
C VAL A 37 10.39 1.91 3.35
N LEU A 38 9.32 2.72 3.36
CA LEU A 38 8.04 2.32 3.94
C LEU A 38 7.40 1.12 3.22
N ARG A 39 7.47 1.05 1.88
CA ARG A 39 6.95 -0.10 1.11
C ARG A 39 7.76 -1.37 1.31
N GLU A 40 9.08 -1.23 1.46
CA GLU A 40 10.00 -2.36 1.67
C GLU A 40 9.98 -2.86 3.12
N ALA A 41 9.52 -2.05 4.07
CA ALA A 41 9.47 -2.42 5.47
C ALA A 41 8.53 -3.63 5.69
N SER A 42 9.03 -4.63 6.40
CA SER A 42 8.45 -5.99 6.54
C SER A 42 7.05 -6.03 7.16
N TRP A 43 6.68 -5.04 7.98
CA TRP A 43 5.33 -4.88 8.52
C TRP A 43 4.25 -4.68 7.44
N THR A 44 4.64 -4.29 6.22
CA THR A 44 3.72 -4.13 5.08
C THR A 44 3.22 -5.48 4.53
N HIS A 45 3.86 -6.62 4.86
CA HIS A 45 3.43 -7.93 4.37
C HIS A 45 2.15 -8.42 5.08
N ASP A 46 1.97 -8.09 6.36
CA ASP A 46 0.74 -8.42 7.11
C ASP A 46 -0.44 -7.49 6.75
N ALA A 47 -0.15 -6.24 6.35
CA ALA A 47 -1.16 -5.23 6.06
C ALA A 47 -1.85 -5.40 4.69
N LEU A 48 -1.26 -6.18 3.76
CA LEU A 48 -1.84 -6.46 2.44
C LEU A 48 -2.89 -7.57 2.47
N GLY A 49 -3.23 -8.09 3.65
CA GLY A 49 -4.29 -9.05 3.84
C GLY A 49 -3.92 -10.40 3.25
N SER A 50 -3.45 -11.31 4.12
CA SER A 50 -3.90 -12.69 3.92
C SER A 50 -5.43 -12.63 3.96
N PRO A 51 -6.16 -13.11 2.95
CA PRO A 51 -7.56 -13.38 3.15
C PRO A 51 -7.58 -14.42 4.27
N SER A 52 -7.85 -13.97 5.51
CA SER A 52 -8.42 -14.86 6.50
C SER A 52 -9.68 -15.37 5.85
N THR A 53 -9.57 -16.51 5.17
CA THR A 53 -10.59 -17.53 5.17
C THR A 53 -10.92 -17.75 6.64
N SER A 54 -11.85 -16.92 7.13
CA SER A 54 -12.86 -17.37 8.05
C SER A 54 -13.58 -18.52 7.34
N ASP A 55 -12.91 -19.68 7.26
CA ASP A 55 -13.60 -20.92 7.51
C ASP A 55 -14.13 -20.73 8.92
N ASP A 56 -15.39 -20.32 9.01
CA ASP A 56 -16.26 -20.69 10.12
C ASP A 56 -16.53 -22.18 9.93
N PRO A 57 -15.82 -23.11 10.59
CA PRO A 57 -16.37 -24.43 10.75
C PRO A 57 -17.56 -24.28 11.70
N GLU A 58 -18.69 -24.85 11.32
CA GLU A 58 -19.57 -25.47 12.29
C GLU A 58 -20.43 -24.52 13.17
N SER A 59 -21.28 -23.70 12.55
CA SER A 59 -22.66 -23.54 13.08
C SER A 59 -23.49 -24.79 12.74
N THR A 60 -23.04 -25.97 13.16
CA THR A 60 -23.85 -27.20 13.16
C THR A 60 -24.23 -27.47 14.60
N GLN A 61 -25.21 -26.70 15.11
CA GLN A 61 -25.88 -27.11 16.34
C GLN A 61 -26.65 -28.41 16.06
N PRO A 62 -26.48 -29.46 16.87
CA PRO A 62 -27.33 -30.64 16.78
C PRO A 62 -28.74 -30.19 17.17
N ARG A 63 -29.64 -30.22 16.20
CA ARG A 63 -31.07 -29.99 16.43
C ARG A 63 -31.59 -31.22 17.17
N ASP A 64 -31.62 -31.15 18.49
CA ASP A 64 -32.31 -32.16 19.32
C ASP A 64 -33.76 -32.29 18.83
N GLU A 65 -34.09 -33.48 18.34
CA GLU A 65 -35.42 -33.88 17.88
C GLU A 65 -36.19 -34.45 19.08
N PRO A 66 -37.37 -33.92 19.45
CA PRO A 66 -38.15 -34.48 20.54
C PRO A 66 -38.98 -35.67 20.02
N ARG A 67 -38.93 -36.78 20.77
CA ARG A 67 -39.70 -38.00 20.55
C ARG A 67 -41.15 -37.88 20.98
#